data_AF-A0A5H2YJF9-F1
#
_entry.id   AF-A0A5H2YJF9-F1
#
_cell.length_a   1.000
_cell.length_b   1.000
_cell.length_c   1.000
_cell.angle_alpha   90.00
_cell.angle_beta   90.00
_cell.angle_gamma   90.00
#
_symmetry.space_group_name_H-M   'P 1'
#
loop_
_entity.id
_entity.type
_entity.pdbx_description
1 polymer ?
#
loop_
_entity_poly.entity_id
_entity_poly.type
_entity_poly.pdbx_seq_one_letter_code
_entity_poly.pdbx_strand_id
1 'polypeptide(L)'
;MVMKKNPKTRPKQPAPTPVRRKKAARKVSAAWFWVKHLSLAVILIASAYYFLFGAMPKMSVSTTANVAAQGFSQFYESFRNRTTSRDTERAKFVIELGNPSFALDEALKDRERAVKASSQRWTGEHQARRFESGDTLKGVLATYARQEDIELFWYLDKDYVVKHNFRVDSNFLSALYQVGRAINDDFEYEIFTFFCHRQRAAVITEKPTRFVRDNCRKLSG
;
A
#
# COMPACT_ATOMS: atom_id res chain seq x y z
N MET A 1 15.78 47.83 89.99
CA MET A 1 16.09 49.24 90.34
C MET A 1 15.86 50.08 89.09
N VAL A 2 14.91 51.03 89.11
CA VAL A 2 15.16 52.49 89.28
C VAL A 2 16.04 52.99 88.12
N MET A 3 15.72 53.96 87.26
CA MET A 3 14.72 55.02 87.15
C MET A 3 14.80 55.53 85.70
N LYS A 4 13.69 55.78 84.99
CA LYS A 4 13.02 57.09 84.87
C LYS A 4 13.97 58.29 84.82
N LYS A 5 14.08 58.97 83.67
CA LYS A 5 13.87 60.43 83.58
C LYS A 5 13.66 60.92 82.14
N ASN A 6 12.42 61.35 81.95
CA ASN A 6 11.85 62.32 81.02
C ASN A 6 12.55 63.71 81.14
N PRO A 7 12.10 64.79 80.46
CA PRO A 7 11.59 64.99 79.08
C PRO A 7 12.23 66.25 78.43
N LYS A 8 11.86 66.58 77.18
CA LYS A 8 11.62 67.98 76.78
C LYS A 8 10.68 68.06 75.59
N THR A 9 9.61 68.83 75.77
CA THR A 9 8.52 69.12 74.83
C THR A 9 8.80 70.39 74.02
N ARG A 10 8.28 70.45 72.77
CA ARG A 10 7.74 71.66 72.11
C ARG A 10 6.96 71.29 70.83
N PRO A 11 6.09 72.15 70.26
CA PRO A 11 4.68 71.82 70.10
C PRO A 11 4.12 71.89 68.65
N LYS A 12 2.98 71.19 68.48
CA LYS A 12 1.81 71.35 67.58
C LYS A 12 1.96 71.97 66.17
N GLN A 13 1.47 71.23 65.16
CA GLN A 13 0.43 71.68 64.18
C GLN A 13 -0.16 70.48 63.38
N PRO A 14 -1.31 70.60 62.69
CA PRO A 14 -2.43 69.66 62.79
C PRO A 14 -2.59 68.72 61.59
N ALA A 15 -3.39 67.67 61.80
CA ALA A 15 -3.71 66.63 60.84
C ALA A 15 -4.62 67.11 59.68
N PRO A 16 -4.52 66.45 58.52
CA PRO A 16 -5.67 66.25 57.65
C PRO A 16 -6.01 64.76 57.43
N THR A 17 -7.31 64.57 57.29
CA THR A 17 -8.17 63.38 57.16
C THR A 17 -7.96 62.56 55.87
N PRO A 18 -8.50 61.32 55.78
CA PRO A 18 -8.23 60.38 54.70
C PRO A 18 -9.11 60.66 53.46
N VAL A 19 -8.50 60.67 52.28
CA VAL A 19 -9.22 60.85 51.00
C VAL A 19 -9.48 59.51 50.32
N ARG A 20 -10.77 59.18 50.27
CA ARG A 20 -11.40 58.08 49.55
C ARG A 20 -11.15 58.22 48.04
N ARG A 21 -10.31 57.36 47.43
CA ARG A 21 -10.14 57.31 45.97
C ARG A 21 -11.37 56.65 45.31
N LYS A 22 -12.17 57.45 44.61
CA LYS A 22 -13.17 57.00 43.63
C LYS A 22 -12.45 56.54 42.35
N LYS A 23 -12.86 55.39 41.79
CA LYS A 23 -12.50 54.96 40.43
C LYS A 23 -13.55 55.45 39.43
N ALA A 24 -13.12 56.18 38.41
CA ALA A 24 -13.76 56.40 37.09
C ALA A 24 -12.80 57.29 36.27
N ALA A 25 -12.59 57.17 34.95
CA ALA A 25 -13.06 56.27 33.92
C ALA A 25 -12.03 56.27 32.77
N ARG A 26 -11.87 55.11 32.10
CA ARG A 26 -11.13 54.89 30.84
C ARG A 26 -12.00 55.35 29.68
N LYS A 27 -11.59 56.31 28.82
CA LYS A 27 -12.10 56.44 27.42
C LYS A 27 -11.20 57.32 26.55
N VAL A 28 -10.02 56.84 26.12
CA VAL A 28 -9.32 57.43 24.95
C VAL A 28 -8.65 56.35 24.07
N SER A 29 -8.29 55.18 24.61
CA SER A 29 -7.61 54.13 23.83
C SER A 29 -8.52 53.22 22.98
N ALA A 30 -9.80 53.07 23.32
CA ALA A 30 -10.70 52.16 22.61
C ALA A 30 -11.13 52.72 21.24
N ALA A 31 -11.43 54.02 21.16
CA ALA A 31 -11.91 54.64 19.92
C ALA A 31 -10.83 54.64 18.82
N TRP A 32 -9.56 54.91 19.18
CA TRP A 32 -8.46 54.90 18.20
C TRP A 32 -8.19 53.50 17.66
N PHE A 33 -8.25 52.47 18.51
CA PHE A 33 -8.10 51.09 18.09
C PHE A 33 -9.18 50.70 17.06
N TRP A 34 -10.45 51.00 17.35
CA TRP A 34 -11.55 50.71 16.43
C TRP A 34 -11.50 51.51 15.13
N VAL A 35 -11.09 52.78 15.16
CA VAL A 35 -10.93 53.58 13.92
C VAL A 35 -9.89 52.97 12.98
N LYS A 36 -8.74 52.51 13.50
CA LYS A 36 -7.70 51.85 12.68
C LYS A 36 -8.22 50.54 12.07
N HIS A 37 -8.85 49.68 12.85
CA HIS A 37 -9.33 48.39 12.36
C HIS A 37 -10.54 48.52 11.43
N LEU A 38 -11.46 49.44 11.70
CA LEU A 38 -12.60 49.71 10.81
C LEU A 38 -12.13 50.31 9.49
N SER A 39 -11.10 51.18 9.50
CA SER A 39 -10.52 51.73 8.27
C SER A 39 -9.89 50.64 7.39
N LEU A 40 -9.19 49.68 7.99
CA LEU A 40 -8.58 48.56 7.26
C LEU A 40 -9.64 47.62 6.69
N ALA A 41 -10.72 47.36 7.44
CA ALA A 41 -11.85 46.57 6.95
C ALA A 41 -12.55 47.26 5.76
N VAL A 42 -12.77 48.58 5.83
CA VAL A 42 -13.35 49.34 4.72
C VAL A 42 -12.45 49.33 3.48
N ILE A 43 -11.13 49.44 3.66
CA ILE A 43 -10.17 49.34 2.55
C ILE A 43 -10.22 47.95 1.90
N LEU A 44 -10.27 46.88 2.71
CA LEU A 44 -10.38 45.52 2.17
C LEU A 44 -11.69 45.31 1.42
N ILE A 45 -12.81 45.77 1.96
CA ILE A 45 -14.12 45.68 1.30
C ILE A 45 -14.14 46.51 0.00
N ALA A 46 -13.60 47.73 0.01
CA ALA A 46 -13.49 48.56 -1.18
C ALA A 46 -12.57 47.92 -2.24
N SER A 47 -11.47 47.30 -1.83
CA SER A 47 -10.57 46.57 -2.73
C SER A 47 -11.23 45.32 -3.33
N ALA A 48 -12.01 44.56 -2.54
CA ALA A 48 -12.78 43.42 -3.02
C ALA A 48 -13.90 43.86 -3.98
N TYR A 49 -14.59 44.95 -3.66
CA TYR A 49 -15.61 45.53 -4.55
C TYR A 49 -14.99 46.00 -5.87
N TYR A 50 -13.83 46.67 -5.82
CA TYR A 50 -13.07 47.02 -7.02
C TYR A 50 -12.60 45.78 -7.80
N PHE A 51 -12.21 44.70 -7.12
CA PHE A 51 -11.80 43.45 -7.78
C PHE A 51 -12.97 42.72 -8.48
N LEU A 52 -14.17 42.80 -7.89
CA LEU A 52 -15.38 42.13 -8.41
C LEU A 52 -16.09 42.94 -9.50
N PHE A 53 -16.10 44.28 -9.39
CA PHE A 53 -16.89 45.16 -10.27
C PHE A 53 -16.04 46.14 -11.10
N GLY A 54 -14.77 46.32 -10.76
CA GLY A 54 -13.82 47.04 -11.61
C GLY A 54 -13.48 46.20 -12.84
N ALA A 55 -13.34 46.85 -13.99
CA ALA A 55 -12.86 46.22 -15.20
C ALA A 55 -11.38 45.81 -15.00
N MET A 56 -11.17 44.66 -14.36
CA MET A 56 -9.87 43.99 -14.38
C MET A 56 -9.45 43.88 -15.85
N PRO A 57 -8.19 44.22 -16.20
CA PRO A 57 -7.63 43.73 -17.45
C PRO A 57 -7.87 42.23 -17.42
N LYS A 58 -8.46 41.69 -18.48
CA LYS A 58 -8.64 40.26 -18.64
C LYS A 58 -7.22 39.71 -18.58
N MET A 59 -6.78 39.27 -17.41
CA MET A 59 -5.57 38.49 -17.26
C MET A 59 -5.95 37.18 -17.92
N SER A 60 -5.84 37.15 -19.25
CA SER A 60 -5.72 35.91 -19.96
C SER A 60 -4.49 35.27 -19.34
N VAL A 61 -4.69 34.32 -18.43
CA VAL A 61 -3.69 33.28 -18.23
C VAL A 61 -3.43 32.81 -19.63
N SER A 62 -2.29 33.21 -20.20
CA SER A 62 -1.94 32.79 -21.55
C SER A 62 -1.91 31.28 -21.45
N THR A 63 -2.86 30.61 -22.08
CA THR A 63 -2.90 29.15 -22.27
C THR A 63 -1.74 28.69 -23.16
N THR A 64 -0.62 29.39 -23.14
CA THR A 64 0.64 28.94 -23.68
C THR A 64 1.21 27.95 -22.68
N ALA A 65 0.56 26.78 -22.60
CA ALA A 65 1.17 25.61 -21.99
C ALA A 65 2.54 25.45 -22.68
N ASN A 66 3.61 25.58 -21.91
CA ASN A 66 4.97 25.50 -22.41
C ASN A 66 5.09 24.19 -23.23
N VAL A 67 5.73 24.23 -24.40
CA VAL A 67 5.87 23.04 -25.28
C VAL A 67 6.43 21.83 -24.53
N ALA A 68 7.32 22.07 -23.57
CA ALA A 68 7.83 21.05 -22.66
C ALA A 68 6.74 20.45 -21.74
N ALA A 69 5.84 21.28 -21.21
CA ALA A 69 4.73 20.84 -20.37
C ALA A 69 3.66 20.06 -21.17
N GLN A 70 3.38 20.47 -22.41
CA GLN A 70 2.50 19.71 -23.30
C GLN A 70 3.10 18.34 -23.65
N GLY A 71 4.39 18.28 -23.99
CA GLY A 71 5.09 17.02 -24.28
C GLY A 71 5.11 16.06 -23.10
N PHE A 72 5.37 16.57 -21.88
CA PHE A 72 5.37 15.74 -20.67
C PHE A 72 3.97 15.22 -20.32
N SER A 73 2.94 16.07 -20.41
CA SER A 73 1.55 15.65 -20.19
C SER A 73 1.11 14.60 -21.22
N GLN A 74 1.43 14.78 -22.50
CA GLN A 74 1.15 13.79 -23.54
C GLN A 74 1.90 12.46 -23.31
N PHE A 75 3.16 12.54 -22.87
CA PHE A 75 3.92 11.36 -22.49
C PHE A 75 3.24 10.62 -21.33
N TYR A 76 2.89 11.31 -20.24
CA TYR A 76 2.25 10.69 -19.07
C TYR A 76 0.88 10.12 -19.41
N GLU A 77 0.06 10.82 -20.20
CA GLU A 77 -1.23 10.30 -20.70
C GLU A 77 -1.02 9.04 -21.56
N SER A 78 -0.07 9.05 -22.49
CA SER A 78 0.22 7.87 -23.32
C SER A 78 0.76 6.69 -22.51
N PHE A 79 1.57 6.96 -21.48
CA PHE A 79 2.14 5.96 -20.60
C PHE A 79 1.07 5.37 -19.69
N ARG A 80 0.27 6.24 -19.06
CA ARG A 80 -0.86 5.85 -18.22
C ARG A 80 -1.87 5.04 -19.01
N ASN A 81 -2.30 5.50 -20.18
CA ASN A 81 -3.27 4.79 -21.01
C ASN A 81 -2.76 3.42 -21.48
N ARG A 82 -1.47 3.30 -21.83
CA ARG A 82 -0.85 2.00 -22.15
C ARG A 82 -0.75 1.08 -20.94
N THR A 83 -0.48 1.64 -19.77
CA THR A 83 -0.36 0.87 -18.52
C THR A 83 -1.73 0.38 -18.08
N THR A 84 -2.74 1.26 -18.03
CA THR A 84 -4.12 0.90 -17.68
C THR A 84 -4.71 -0.10 -18.66
N SER A 85 -4.53 0.08 -19.97
CA SER A 85 -5.04 -0.87 -20.96
C SER A 85 -4.38 -2.24 -20.80
N ARG A 86 -3.06 -2.30 -20.62
CA ARG A 86 -2.33 -3.55 -20.37
C ARG A 86 -2.77 -4.23 -19.07
N ASP A 87 -3.00 -3.47 -18.00
CA ASP A 87 -3.45 -4.02 -16.73
C ASP A 87 -4.88 -4.58 -16.85
N THR A 88 -5.78 -3.88 -17.55
CA THR A 88 -7.15 -4.39 -17.82
C THR A 88 -7.16 -5.63 -18.70
N GLU A 89 -6.25 -5.73 -19.69
CA GLU A 89 -6.12 -6.93 -20.52
C GLU A 89 -5.53 -8.11 -19.75
N ARG A 90 -4.57 -7.86 -18.86
CA ARG A 90 -4.00 -8.92 -17.99
C ARG A 90 -5.02 -9.45 -17.01
N ALA A 91 -5.82 -8.58 -16.40
CA ALA A 91 -6.84 -8.96 -15.42
C ALA A 91 -7.86 -9.97 -15.96
N LYS A 92 -8.07 -10.03 -17.29
CA LYS A 92 -8.96 -11.03 -17.93
C LYS A 92 -8.43 -12.47 -17.85
N PHE A 93 -7.13 -12.66 -17.62
CA PHE A 93 -6.48 -13.96 -17.59
C PHE A 93 -5.99 -14.35 -16.19
N VAL A 94 -6.39 -13.61 -15.16
CA VAL A 94 -6.08 -13.90 -13.75
C VAL A 94 -7.35 -14.34 -13.06
N ILE A 95 -7.29 -15.50 -12.42
CA ILE A 95 -8.37 -16.05 -11.59
C ILE A 95 -7.92 -15.92 -10.15
N GLU A 96 -8.56 -15.04 -9.40
CA GLU A 96 -8.37 -14.94 -7.96
C GLU A 96 -8.94 -16.21 -7.30
N LEU A 97 -8.08 -16.95 -6.61
CA LEU A 97 -8.42 -18.09 -5.79
C LEU A 97 -8.60 -17.63 -4.34
N GLY A 98 -9.55 -18.25 -3.64
CA GLY A 98 -9.60 -18.12 -2.18
C GLY A 98 -8.39 -18.79 -1.51
N ASN A 99 -8.17 -18.46 -0.25
CA ASN A 99 -7.20 -19.18 0.56
C ASN A 99 -7.57 -20.69 0.59
N PRO A 100 -6.59 -21.59 0.46
CA PRO A 100 -6.84 -23.03 0.53
C PRO A 100 -7.50 -23.38 1.87
N SER A 101 -8.51 -24.24 1.83
CA SER A 101 -9.36 -24.56 2.99
C SER A 101 -8.62 -25.28 4.12
N PHE A 102 -7.48 -25.91 3.83
CA PHE A 102 -6.68 -26.68 4.77
C PHE A 102 -5.26 -26.14 4.84
N ALA A 103 -4.61 -26.31 5.98
CA ALA A 103 -3.19 -26.00 6.12
C ALA A 103 -2.35 -26.98 5.28
N LEU A 104 -1.36 -26.46 4.56
CA LEU A 104 -0.49 -27.24 3.68
C LEU A 104 0.16 -28.44 4.39
N ASP A 105 0.62 -28.23 5.62
CA ASP A 105 1.30 -29.26 6.42
C ASP A 105 0.37 -30.41 6.81
N GLU A 106 -0.89 -30.11 7.12
CA GLU A 106 -1.89 -31.12 7.46
C GLU A 106 -2.24 -31.93 6.23
N ALA A 107 -2.52 -31.26 5.12
CA ALA A 107 -2.87 -31.90 3.86
C ALA A 107 -1.73 -32.81 3.34
N LEU A 108 -0.47 -32.40 3.49
CA LEU A 108 0.69 -33.23 3.16
C LEU A 108 0.84 -34.44 4.09
N LYS A 109 0.67 -34.27 5.41
CA LYS A 109 0.74 -35.39 6.36
C LYS A 109 -0.37 -36.41 6.13
N ASP A 110 -1.57 -35.96 5.79
CA ASP A 110 -2.69 -36.84 5.47
C ASP A 110 -2.43 -37.60 4.16
N ARG A 111 -1.89 -36.93 3.15
CA ARG A 111 -1.48 -37.59 1.91
C ARG A 111 -0.40 -38.64 2.17
N GLU A 112 0.59 -38.35 3.01
CA GLU A 112 1.63 -39.31 3.38
C GLU A 112 1.08 -40.63 3.93
N ARG A 113 0.02 -40.55 4.74
CA ARG A 113 -0.65 -41.75 5.29
C ARG A 113 -1.39 -42.56 4.24
N ALA A 114 -1.81 -41.92 3.15
CA ALA A 114 -2.62 -42.53 2.09
C ALA A 114 -1.79 -43.09 0.92
N VAL A 115 -0.50 -42.75 0.80
CA VAL A 115 0.34 -43.18 -0.33
C VAL A 115 1.60 -43.90 0.08
N LYS A 116 2.06 -44.77 -0.83
CA LYS A 116 3.43 -45.27 -0.77
C LYS A 116 4.38 -44.22 -1.32
N ALA A 117 5.45 -43.93 -0.58
CA ALA A 117 6.48 -42.98 -0.98
C ALA A 117 7.06 -43.31 -2.37
N SER A 118 7.32 -42.26 -3.15
CA SER A 118 8.08 -42.34 -4.40
C SER A 118 9.60 -42.29 -4.16
N SER A 119 10.37 -42.53 -5.21
CA SER A 119 11.81 -42.28 -5.17
C SER A 119 12.10 -40.79 -4.95
N GLN A 120 13.05 -40.48 -4.07
CA GLN A 120 13.51 -39.11 -3.85
C GLN A 120 14.08 -38.45 -5.12
N ARG A 121 14.55 -39.27 -6.07
CA ARG A 121 15.09 -38.83 -7.38
C ARG A 121 14.04 -38.80 -8.48
N TRP A 122 12.78 -39.09 -8.19
CA TRP A 122 11.71 -39.00 -9.18
C TRP A 122 11.58 -37.56 -9.71
N THR A 123 11.39 -37.43 -11.02
CA THR A 123 11.26 -36.15 -11.73
C THR A 123 10.07 -36.11 -12.69
N GLY A 124 9.48 -37.27 -12.97
CA GLY A 124 8.44 -37.46 -13.96
C GLY A 124 8.97 -37.79 -15.35
N GLU A 125 8.06 -38.15 -16.23
CA GLU A 125 8.39 -38.58 -17.59
C GLU A 125 8.78 -37.41 -18.48
N HIS A 126 9.76 -37.63 -19.36
CA HIS A 126 10.15 -36.61 -20.33
C HIS A 126 9.17 -36.63 -21.51
N GLN A 127 8.33 -35.59 -21.62
CA GLN A 127 7.30 -35.51 -22.65
C GLN A 127 6.92 -34.07 -22.98
N ALA A 128 6.32 -33.91 -24.16
CA ALA A 128 5.77 -32.65 -24.66
C ALA A 128 4.49 -32.27 -23.90
N ARG A 129 4.60 -31.45 -22.84
CA ARG A 129 3.43 -30.96 -22.08
C ARG A 129 2.87 -29.71 -22.74
N ARG A 130 1.64 -29.79 -23.23
CA ARG A 130 0.93 -28.70 -23.93
C ARG A 130 0.02 -27.95 -22.96
N PHE A 131 -0.04 -26.65 -23.15
CA PHE A 131 -0.92 -25.74 -22.46
C PHE A 131 -1.74 -25.03 -23.52
N GLU A 132 -3.04 -25.28 -23.56
CA GLU A 132 -3.94 -24.74 -24.58
C GLU A 132 -4.61 -23.46 -24.10
N SER A 133 -4.89 -22.56 -25.04
CA SER A 133 -5.53 -21.29 -24.76
C SER A 133 -6.90 -21.50 -24.13
N GLY A 134 -7.15 -20.81 -23.02
CA GLY A 134 -8.40 -20.93 -22.25
C GLY A 134 -8.33 -21.90 -21.08
N ASP A 135 -7.37 -22.83 -21.06
CA ASP A 135 -7.10 -23.66 -19.88
C ASP A 135 -6.43 -22.85 -18.79
N THR A 136 -6.41 -23.37 -17.56
CA THR A 136 -5.67 -22.78 -16.44
C THR A 136 -4.36 -23.51 -16.17
N LEU A 137 -3.33 -22.78 -15.73
CA LEU A 137 -2.03 -23.36 -15.40
C LEU A 137 -2.16 -24.44 -14.32
N LYS A 138 -2.92 -24.16 -13.26
CA LYS A 138 -3.23 -25.13 -12.20
C LYS A 138 -3.91 -26.38 -12.76
N GLY A 139 -4.93 -26.20 -13.62
CA GLY A 139 -5.72 -27.30 -14.17
C GLY A 139 -4.89 -28.25 -15.03
N VAL A 140 -4.07 -27.69 -15.92
CA VAL A 140 -3.18 -28.46 -16.80
C VAL A 140 -2.10 -29.17 -15.99
N LEU A 141 -1.43 -28.47 -15.06
CA LEU A 141 -0.41 -29.09 -14.21
C LEU A 141 -0.99 -30.18 -13.30
N ALA A 142 -2.19 -29.98 -12.75
CA ALA A 142 -2.86 -31.00 -11.93
C ALA A 142 -3.20 -32.24 -12.75
N THR A 143 -3.56 -32.07 -14.03
CA THR A 143 -3.81 -33.18 -14.94
C THR A 143 -2.54 -33.98 -15.20
N TYR A 144 -1.42 -33.31 -15.54
CA TYR A 144 -0.14 -33.99 -15.73
C TYR A 144 0.37 -34.66 -14.45
N ALA A 145 0.21 -34.01 -13.28
CA ALA A 145 0.57 -34.60 -12.00
C ALA A 145 -0.20 -35.92 -11.78
N ARG A 146 -1.52 -35.90 -11.98
CA ARG A 146 -2.39 -37.06 -11.76
C ARG A 146 -2.07 -38.21 -12.71
N GLN A 147 -1.73 -37.92 -13.97
CA GLN A 147 -1.30 -38.93 -14.95
C GLN A 147 -0.06 -39.70 -14.48
N GLU A 148 0.79 -39.05 -13.68
CA GLU A 148 2.02 -39.65 -13.12
C GLU A 148 1.85 -40.03 -11.63
N ASP A 149 0.60 -40.13 -11.17
CA ASP A 149 0.22 -40.48 -9.79
C ASP A 149 0.90 -39.55 -8.74
N ILE A 150 0.95 -38.26 -9.06
CA ILE A 150 1.37 -37.18 -8.18
C ILE A 150 0.19 -36.25 -7.91
N GLU A 151 0.05 -35.81 -6.66
CA GLU A 151 -0.91 -34.77 -6.28
C GLU A 151 -0.28 -33.38 -6.39
N LEU A 152 -0.98 -32.43 -7.04
CA LEU A 152 -0.55 -31.04 -7.11
C LEU A 152 -1.19 -30.20 -6.00
N PHE A 153 -0.36 -29.69 -5.10
CA PHE A 153 -0.74 -28.73 -4.06
C PHE A 153 -0.49 -27.30 -4.55
N TRP A 154 -1.53 -26.70 -5.12
CA TRP A 154 -1.52 -25.30 -5.56
C TRP A 154 -1.91 -24.37 -4.40
N TYR A 155 -0.91 -23.84 -3.71
CA TYR A 155 -1.04 -22.95 -2.55
C TYR A 155 -0.61 -21.53 -2.91
N LEU A 156 -1.29 -21.00 -3.93
CA LEU A 156 -1.21 -19.62 -4.39
C LEU A 156 -2.63 -19.04 -4.38
N ASP A 157 -2.73 -17.73 -4.19
CA ASP A 157 -4.01 -17.00 -4.19
C ASP A 157 -4.53 -16.72 -5.59
N LYS A 158 -3.78 -17.06 -6.65
CA LYS A 158 -4.17 -16.86 -8.05
C LYS A 158 -3.90 -18.09 -8.89
N ASP A 159 -4.66 -18.20 -9.96
CA ASP A 159 -4.41 -19.08 -11.11
C ASP A 159 -4.49 -18.23 -12.39
N TYR A 160 -3.91 -18.75 -13.48
CA TYR A 160 -3.81 -17.99 -14.72
C TYR A 160 -4.37 -18.78 -15.88
N VAL A 161 -5.15 -18.09 -16.70
CA VAL A 161 -5.64 -18.61 -17.97
C VAL A 161 -4.55 -18.48 -19.02
N VAL A 162 -4.26 -19.57 -19.71
CA VAL A 162 -3.32 -19.60 -20.82
C VAL A 162 -3.84 -18.71 -21.94
N LYS A 163 -3.08 -17.67 -22.29
CA LYS A 163 -3.45 -16.71 -23.33
C LYS A 163 -3.21 -17.24 -24.75
N HIS A 164 -2.10 -17.95 -24.94
CA HIS A 164 -1.68 -18.51 -26.22
C HIS A 164 -1.11 -19.89 -25.98
N ASN A 165 -1.35 -20.80 -26.92
CA ASN A 165 -0.86 -22.17 -26.81
C ASN A 165 0.66 -22.19 -26.65
N PHE A 166 1.16 -22.94 -25.69
CA PHE A 166 2.59 -23.19 -25.53
C PHE A 166 2.86 -24.63 -25.13
N ARG A 167 4.13 -25.02 -25.25
CA ARG A 167 4.59 -26.37 -24.94
C ARG A 167 5.85 -26.29 -24.09
N VAL A 168 5.95 -27.19 -23.11
CA VAL A 168 7.15 -27.41 -22.32
C VAL A 168 7.64 -28.83 -22.60
N ASP A 169 8.79 -28.93 -23.26
CA ASP A 169 9.45 -30.19 -23.60
C ASP A 169 10.44 -30.57 -22.48
N SER A 170 9.93 -31.13 -21.38
CA SER A 170 10.76 -31.50 -20.22
C SER A 170 10.14 -32.65 -19.40
N ASN A 171 10.68 -32.93 -18.20
CA ASN A 171 10.00 -33.72 -17.18
C ASN A 171 8.96 -32.87 -16.40
N PHE A 172 8.12 -33.52 -15.58
CA PHE A 172 7.04 -32.85 -14.85
C PHE A 172 7.56 -31.81 -13.86
N LEU A 173 8.59 -32.13 -13.07
CA LEU A 173 9.14 -31.20 -12.08
C LEU A 173 9.78 -29.97 -12.73
N SER A 174 10.47 -30.15 -13.86
CA SER A 174 11.01 -29.05 -14.65
C SER A 174 9.90 -28.17 -15.21
N ALA A 175 8.80 -28.75 -15.70
CA ALA A 175 7.65 -28.00 -16.19
C ALA A 175 6.99 -27.19 -15.06
N LEU A 176 6.79 -27.79 -13.89
CA LEU A 176 6.27 -27.11 -12.71
C LEU A 176 7.17 -25.94 -12.29
N TYR A 177 8.49 -26.14 -12.27
CA TYR A 177 9.45 -25.08 -11.95
C TYR A 177 9.38 -23.92 -12.96
N GLN A 178 9.38 -24.23 -14.26
CA GLN A 178 9.31 -23.21 -15.32
C GLN A 178 8.01 -22.41 -15.25
N VAL A 179 6.87 -23.07 -15.03
CA VAL A 179 5.59 -22.40 -14.86
C VAL A 179 5.61 -21.51 -13.61
N GLY A 180 6.09 -22.01 -12.48
CA GLY A 180 6.21 -21.21 -11.25
C GLY A 180 7.11 -19.98 -11.42
N ARG A 181 8.21 -20.10 -12.16
CA ARG A 181 9.08 -18.96 -12.49
C ARG A 181 8.41 -17.96 -13.44
N ALA A 182 7.63 -18.43 -14.40
CA ALA A 182 6.97 -17.57 -15.38
C ALA A 182 5.91 -16.65 -14.76
N ILE A 183 5.26 -17.09 -13.68
CA ILE A 183 4.24 -16.32 -12.97
C ILE A 183 4.77 -15.59 -11.73
N ASN A 184 6.04 -15.79 -11.37
CA ASN A 184 6.64 -15.30 -10.13
C ASN A 184 6.46 -13.78 -9.90
N ASP A 185 6.57 -12.98 -10.97
CA ASP A 185 6.55 -11.51 -10.87
C ASP A 185 5.14 -10.94 -10.63
N ASP A 186 4.10 -11.77 -10.72
CA ASP A 186 2.71 -11.37 -10.47
C ASP A 186 2.28 -11.58 -9.00
N PHE A 187 3.21 -12.03 -8.14
CA PHE A 187 2.99 -12.31 -6.72
C PHE A 187 3.81 -11.38 -5.82
N GLU A 188 3.37 -11.21 -4.57
CA GLU A 188 4.05 -10.32 -3.61
C GLU A 188 5.38 -10.93 -3.14
N TYR A 189 5.41 -12.26 -2.98
CA TYR A 189 6.58 -13.00 -2.53
C TYR A 189 7.07 -13.96 -3.62
N GLU A 190 8.33 -14.40 -3.51
CA GLU A 190 8.89 -15.38 -4.43
C GLU A 190 8.10 -16.70 -4.36
N ILE A 191 7.72 -17.22 -5.52
CA ILE A 191 7.08 -18.52 -5.63
C ILE A 191 8.15 -19.61 -5.57
N PHE A 192 7.93 -20.57 -4.68
CA PHE A 192 8.74 -21.75 -4.57
C PHE A 192 7.98 -22.98 -5.04
N THR A 193 8.69 -23.87 -5.73
CA THR A 193 8.20 -25.18 -6.13
C THR A 193 9.00 -26.27 -5.44
N PHE A 194 8.31 -27.31 -4.97
CA PHE A 194 8.90 -28.42 -4.24
C PHE A 194 8.35 -29.76 -4.72
N PHE A 195 9.16 -30.80 -4.55
CA PHE A 195 8.72 -32.19 -4.67
C PHE A 195 8.87 -32.93 -3.35
N CYS A 196 7.76 -33.43 -2.84
CA CYS A 196 7.63 -34.12 -1.57
C CYS A 196 7.47 -35.63 -1.82
N HIS A 197 8.60 -36.34 -1.90
CA HIS A 197 8.65 -37.73 -2.35
C HIS A 197 7.83 -38.69 -1.48
N ARG A 198 7.79 -38.48 -0.15
CA ARG A 198 7.00 -39.30 0.78
C ARG A 198 5.49 -39.19 0.54
N GLN A 199 5.04 -38.00 0.15
CA GLN A 199 3.64 -37.66 -0.08
C GLN A 199 3.22 -37.85 -1.55
N ARG A 200 4.15 -38.21 -2.45
CA ARG A 200 3.92 -38.18 -3.92
C ARG A 200 3.26 -36.87 -4.34
N ALA A 201 3.79 -35.77 -3.84
CA ALA A 201 3.18 -34.46 -3.96
C ALA A 201 4.15 -33.47 -4.60
N ALA A 202 3.62 -32.63 -5.46
CA ALA A 202 4.29 -31.46 -5.97
C ALA A 202 3.61 -30.22 -5.41
N VAL A 203 4.39 -29.30 -4.86
CA VAL A 203 3.89 -28.14 -4.12
C VAL A 203 4.35 -26.88 -4.82
N ILE A 204 3.45 -25.91 -4.98
CA ILE A 204 3.76 -24.55 -5.42
C ILE A 204 3.18 -23.57 -4.41
N THR A 205 4.02 -22.69 -3.85
CA THR A 205 3.61 -21.74 -2.80
C THR A 205 4.58 -20.57 -2.65
N GLU A 206 4.07 -19.41 -2.26
CA GLU A 206 4.84 -18.25 -1.82
C GLU A 206 5.33 -18.36 -0.37
N LYS A 207 4.64 -19.15 0.45
CA LYS A 207 4.85 -19.21 1.91
C LYS A 207 5.19 -20.63 2.35
N PRO A 208 6.38 -21.15 1.98
CA PRO A 208 6.77 -22.49 2.37
C PRO A 208 6.83 -22.58 3.89
N THR A 209 6.22 -23.62 4.44
CA THR A 209 6.31 -23.92 5.87
C THR A 209 7.66 -24.54 6.19
N ARG A 210 7.97 -24.67 7.49
CA ARG A 210 9.16 -25.42 7.91
C ARG A 210 9.07 -26.89 7.50
N PHE A 211 7.89 -27.50 7.63
CA PHE A 211 7.68 -28.89 7.24
C PHE A 211 8.02 -29.14 5.77
N VAL A 212 7.55 -28.27 4.87
CA VAL A 212 7.84 -28.37 3.43
C VAL A 212 9.34 -28.26 3.16
N ARG A 213 10.02 -27.29 3.77
CA ARG A 213 11.48 -27.10 3.59
C ARG A 213 12.30 -28.29 4.08
N ASP A 214 11.89 -28.90 5.20
CA ASP A 214 12.64 -29.98 5.83
C ASP A 214 12.36 -31.35 5.17
N ASN A 215 11.20 -31.54 4.55
CA ASN A 215 10.77 -32.85 4.01
C ASN A 215 10.67 -32.92 2.49
N CYS A 216 10.74 -31.78 1.79
CA CYS A 216 10.58 -31.72 0.34
C CYS A 216 11.83 -31.16 -0.34
N ARG A 217 12.11 -31.65 -1.54
CA ARG A 217 13.20 -31.15 -2.38
C ARG A 217 12.73 -29.89 -3.10
N LYS A 218 13.37 -28.75 -2.83
CA LYS A 218 13.16 -27.52 -3.62
C LYS A 218 13.58 -27.77 -5.07
N LEU A 219 12.74 -27.36 -6.01
CA LEU A 219 13.05 -27.45 -7.44
C LEU A 219 13.91 -26.25 -7.86
N SER A 220 14.84 -26.52 -8.77
CA SER A 220 15.73 -25.52 -9.36
C SER A 220 15.95 -25.87 -10.84
N GLY A 221 16.27 -24.85 -11.64
CA GLY A 221 16.55 -24.96 -13.07
C GLY A 221 17.93 -25.51 -13.36
#